data_AF-A0A4Q1K917-F1
#
_entry.id   AF-A0A4Q1K917-F1
#
_cell.length_a   1.000
_cell.length_b   1.000
_cell.length_c   1.000
_cell.angle_alpha   90.00
_cell.angle_beta   90.00
_cell.angle_gamma   90.00
#
_symmetry.space_group_name_H-M   'P 1'
#
loop_
_entity.id
_entity.type
_entity.pdbx_description
1 polymer ?
#
loop_
_entity_poly.entity_id
_entity_poly.type
_entity_poly.pdbx_seq_one_letter_code
_entity_poly.pdbx_strand_id
1 'polypeptide(L)'
;MGFDWLTLIKELPELVLNLGGLVKNNRALKDQLIRELKLNLKAFETAQKGKSINYDKLLSLLKNEQIQIARKQRFAFNTIKSGEVTLKHIHNDRNKKYVGKTCAWLFKNIDEKIEDLRIQQQYHGSLSQIENSNIALQFSNLLYKLKLLADFIVD
;
A
#
# COMPACT_ATOMS: atom_id res chain seq x y z
N MET A 1 17.43 8.60 -6.74
CA MET A 1 15.97 8.76 -6.77
C MET A 1 15.23 7.80 -5.80
N GLY A 2 15.70 7.67 -4.56
CA GLY A 2 15.08 6.79 -3.54
C GLY A 2 14.17 7.51 -2.54
N PHE A 3 14.21 8.84 -2.52
CA PHE A 3 13.50 9.71 -1.58
C PHE A 3 12.36 10.52 -2.22
N ASP A 4 12.09 10.35 -3.52
CA ASP A 4 11.03 11.08 -4.23
C ASP A 4 9.64 10.87 -3.63
N TRP A 5 9.44 9.79 -2.86
CA TRP A 5 8.18 9.53 -2.17
C TRP A 5 7.93 10.46 -0.98
N LEU A 6 8.95 11.16 -0.47
CA LEU A 6 8.81 12.11 0.63
C LEU A 6 7.87 13.28 0.27
N THR A 7 7.73 13.62 -1.00
CA THR A 7 6.82 14.68 -1.47
C THR A 7 5.35 14.25 -1.44
N LEU A 8 5.07 12.95 -1.60
CA LEU A 8 3.71 12.39 -1.61
C LEU A 8 3.10 12.29 -0.20
N ILE A 9 3.93 12.38 0.84
CA ILE A 9 3.46 12.23 2.22
C ILE A 9 2.60 13.41 2.65
N LYS A 10 2.76 14.57 2.02
CA LYS A 10 1.91 15.74 2.26
C LYS A 10 0.43 15.46 1.96
N GLU A 11 0.15 14.50 1.07
CA GLU A 11 -1.19 14.13 0.64
C GLU A 11 -1.76 12.94 1.44
N LEU A 12 -0.91 12.24 2.23
CA LEU A 12 -1.35 11.09 3.03
C LEU A 12 -2.36 11.44 4.13
N PRO A 13 -2.24 12.56 4.88
CA PRO A 13 -3.19 12.90 5.93
C PRO A 13 -4.64 12.99 5.41
N GLU A 14 -4.84 13.64 4.26
CA GLU A 14 -6.16 13.80 3.65
C GLU A 14 -6.71 12.46 3.16
N LEU A 15 -5.90 11.64 2.48
CA LEU A 15 -6.28 10.29 2.08
C LEU A 15 -6.67 9.41 3.28
N VAL A 16 -5.90 9.48 4.37
CA VAL A 16 -6.15 8.74 5.61
C VAL A 16 -7.46 9.18 6.29
N LEU A 17 -7.83 10.45 6.17
CA LEU A 17 -9.12 10.98 6.61
C LEU A 17 -10.27 10.49 5.72
N ASN A 18 -10.13 10.60 4.40
CA ASN A 18 -11.12 10.17 3.42
C ASN A 18 -11.43 8.67 3.51
N LEU A 19 -10.39 7.83 3.58
CA LEU A 19 -10.54 6.39 3.85
C LEU A 19 -11.23 6.13 5.20
N GLY A 20 -11.00 6.99 6.20
CA GLY A 20 -11.69 6.90 7.49
C GLY A 20 -13.18 7.20 7.41
N GLY A 21 -13.59 8.11 6.52
CA GLY A 21 -15.00 8.38 6.24
C GLY A 21 -15.71 7.17 5.63
N LEU A 22 -15.04 6.44 4.74
CA LEU A 22 -15.58 5.24 4.09
C LEU A 22 -15.83 4.08 5.05
N VAL A 23 -15.17 4.04 6.22
CA VAL A 23 -15.35 2.97 7.24
C VAL A 23 -16.71 3.05 7.95
N LYS A 24 -17.53 4.05 7.66
CA LYS A 24 -18.90 4.15 8.18
C LYS A 24 -19.87 3.54 7.16
N ASN A 25 -20.46 2.39 7.51
CA ASN A 25 -21.58 1.70 6.83
C ASN A 25 -21.26 0.61 5.79
N ASN A 26 -20.09 -0.05 5.77
CA ASN A 26 -19.90 -1.23 4.90
C ASN A 26 -20.00 -2.58 5.63
N ARG A 27 -19.99 -3.67 4.85
CA ARG A 27 -19.77 -5.02 5.38
C ARG A 27 -18.42 -5.08 6.10
N ALA A 28 -18.37 -5.78 7.23
CA ALA A 28 -17.22 -5.81 8.14
C ALA A 28 -15.86 -6.03 7.43
N LEU A 29 -15.78 -6.93 6.45
CA LEU A 29 -14.54 -7.22 5.73
C LEU A 29 -14.09 -6.09 4.80
N LYS A 30 -15.02 -5.36 4.18
CA LYS A 30 -14.70 -4.18 3.37
C LYS A 30 -14.09 -3.08 4.25
N ASP A 31 -14.67 -2.85 5.43
CA ASP A 31 -14.13 -1.88 6.39
C ASP A 31 -12.76 -2.31 6.92
N GLN A 32 -12.57 -3.61 7.17
CA GLN A 32 -11.27 -4.16 7.59
C GLN A 32 -10.19 -3.97 6.51
N LEU A 33 -10.50 -4.19 5.23
CA LEU A 33 -9.58 -3.96 4.11
C LEU A 33 -9.19 -2.48 3.98
N ILE A 34 -10.18 -1.57 4.05
CA ILE A 34 -9.93 -0.12 4.01
C ILE A 34 -9.10 0.33 5.21
N ARG A 35 -9.37 -0.23 6.40
CA ARG A 35 -8.59 0.04 7.61
C ARG A 35 -7.16 -0.47 7.50
N GLU A 36 -6.94 -1.65 6.94
CA GLU A 36 -5.59 -2.20 6.70
C GLU A 36 -4.79 -1.30 5.75
N LEU A 37 -5.40 -0.88 4.63
CA LEU A 37 -4.80 0.10 3.71
C LEU A 37 -4.42 1.40 4.42
N LYS A 38 -5.32 1.95 5.23
CA LYS A 38 -5.09 3.16 6.02
C LYS A 38 -3.94 3.00 7.02
N LEU A 39 -3.87 1.86 7.71
CA LEU A 39 -2.78 1.57 8.67
C LEU A 39 -1.44 1.45 7.96
N ASN A 40 -1.39 0.82 6.79
CA ASN A 40 -0.17 0.73 5.99
C ASN A 40 0.32 2.11 5.55
N LEU A 41 -0.57 2.99 5.07
CA LEU A 41 -0.20 4.37 4.73
C LEU A 41 0.34 5.14 5.95
N LYS A 42 -0.29 4.97 7.13
CA LYS A 42 0.20 5.54 8.39
C LYS A 42 1.56 4.99 8.82
N ALA A 43 1.87 3.72 8.53
CA ALA A 43 3.18 3.15 8.82
C ALA A 43 4.29 3.88 8.04
N PHE A 44 4.05 4.16 6.75
CA PHE A 44 4.95 4.98 5.93
C PHE A 44 5.09 6.41 6.46
N GLU A 45 3.98 7.06 6.81
CA GLU A 45 4.00 8.40 7.43
C GLU A 45 4.83 8.41 8.73
N THR A 46 4.67 7.36 9.55
CA THR A 46 5.40 7.23 10.82
C THR A 46 6.89 7.01 10.60
N ALA A 47 7.27 6.16 9.64
CA ALA A 47 8.67 5.89 9.32
C ALA A 47 9.42 7.12 8.81
N GLN A 48 8.71 8.10 8.22
CA GLN A 48 9.30 9.35 7.76
C GLN A 48 9.68 10.31 8.90
N LYS A 49 9.02 10.22 10.06
CA LYS A 49 9.25 11.15 11.18
C LYS A 49 10.61 10.92 11.87
N GLY A 50 11.31 9.84 11.53
CA GLY A 50 12.66 9.55 12.03
C GLY A 50 13.78 10.25 11.23
N LYS A 51 14.97 10.37 11.84
CA LYS A 51 16.18 10.88 11.16
C LYS A 51 16.64 9.97 10.00
N SER A 52 16.38 8.67 10.11
CA SER A 52 16.65 7.66 9.09
C SER A 52 15.51 6.65 9.08
N ILE A 53 15.26 6.07 7.90
CA ILE A 53 14.20 5.06 7.73
C ILE A 53 14.77 3.70 8.13
N ASN A 54 14.15 3.08 9.13
CA ASN A 54 14.41 1.69 9.47
C ASN A 54 13.41 0.79 8.73
N TYR A 55 13.86 0.16 7.64
CA TYR A 55 13.00 -0.66 6.78
C TYR A 55 12.48 -1.93 7.46
N ASP A 56 13.27 -2.53 8.35
CA ASP A 56 12.83 -3.69 9.13
C ASP A 56 11.65 -3.34 10.06
N LYS A 57 11.74 -2.20 10.75
CA LYS A 57 10.65 -1.67 11.59
C LYS A 57 9.45 -1.22 10.76
N LEU A 58 9.67 -0.65 9.58
CA LEU A 58 8.58 -0.30 8.69
C LEU A 58 7.85 -1.57 8.22
N LEU A 59 8.58 -2.61 7.83
CA LEU A 59 7.99 -3.88 7.40
C LEU A 59 7.16 -4.54 8.51
N SER A 60 7.61 -4.48 9.76
CA SER A 60 6.86 -5.06 10.89
C SER A 60 5.53 -4.35 11.19
N LEU A 61 5.37 -3.10 10.74
CA LEU A 61 4.12 -2.35 10.84
C LEU A 61 3.17 -2.60 9.67
N LEU A 62 3.67 -3.09 8.53
CA LEU A 62 2.85 -3.37 7.35
C LEU A 62 2.03 -4.64 7.54
N LYS A 63 0.77 -4.54 7.16
CA LYS A 63 -0.28 -5.56 7.31
C LYS A 63 -0.86 -5.96 5.96
N ASN A 64 -1.29 -7.20 5.85
CA ASN A 64 -1.93 -7.78 4.65
C ASN A 64 -2.86 -8.95 4.99
N GLU A 65 -3.15 -9.16 6.28
CA GLU A 65 -3.94 -10.27 6.77
C GLU A 65 -5.38 -10.20 6.25
N GLN A 66 -5.96 -8.99 6.18
CA GLN A 66 -7.30 -8.80 5.66
C GLN A 66 -7.37 -9.03 4.16
N ILE A 67 -6.33 -8.67 3.41
CA ILE A 67 -6.23 -9.02 1.99
C ILE A 67 -6.22 -10.54 1.81
N GLN A 68 -5.43 -11.27 2.60
CA GLN A 68 -5.37 -12.72 2.54
C GLN A 68 -6.70 -13.38 2.91
N ILE A 69 -7.39 -12.89 3.95
CA ILE A 69 -8.72 -13.37 4.35
C ILE A 69 -9.72 -13.13 3.22
N ALA A 70 -9.74 -11.93 2.64
CA ALA A 70 -10.62 -11.58 1.53
C ALA A 70 -10.40 -12.48 0.32
N ARG A 71 -9.14 -12.80 -0.02
CA ARG A 71 -8.81 -13.75 -1.10
C ARG A 71 -9.31 -15.16 -0.78
N LYS A 72 -9.09 -15.66 0.44
CA LYS A 72 -9.56 -16.99 0.88
C LYS A 72 -11.09 -17.10 0.82
N GLN A 73 -11.80 -16.04 1.18
CA GLN A 73 -13.27 -15.98 1.15
C GLN A 73 -13.86 -15.62 -0.23
N ARG A 74 -13.03 -15.53 -1.28
CA ARG A 74 -13.44 -15.12 -2.64
C ARG A 74 -14.22 -13.79 -2.62
N PHE A 75 -13.79 -12.86 -1.77
CA PHE A 75 -14.39 -11.55 -1.64
C PHE A 75 -14.40 -10.81 -2.99
N ALA A 76 -15.54 -10.20 -3.31
CA ALA A 76 -15.72 -9.44 -4.53
C ALA A 76 -15.15 -8.03 -4.36
N PHE A 77 -13.87 -7.82 -4.70
CA PHE A 77 -13.18 -6.53 -4.53
C PHE A 77 -13.78 -5.37 -5.33
N ASN A 78 -14.57 -5.66 -6.38
CA ASN A 78 -15.36 -4.64 -7.09
C ASN A 78 -16.43 -3.97 -6.21
N THR A 79 -16.81 -4.60 -5.08
CA THR A 79 -17.69 -3.99 -4.07
C THR A 79 -17.01 -2.90 -3.24
N ILE A 80 -15.67 -2.82 -3.29
CA ILE A 80 -14.91 -1.69 -2.74
C ILE A 80 -14.94 -0.54 -3.73
N LYS A 81 -14.47 -0.79 -4.96
CA LYS A 81 -14.50 0.15 -6.08
C LYS A 81 -14.60 -0.66 -7.37
N SER A 82 -15.59 -0.35 -8.19
CA SER A 82 -15.80 -0.96 -9.50
C SER A 82 -14.98 -0.25 -10.58
N GLY A 83 -14.79 -0.92 -11.71
CA GLY A 83 -14.02 -0.40 -12.84
C GLY A 83 -12.51 -0.57 -12.70
N GLU A 84 -11.79 0.27 -13.43
CA GLU A 84 -10.34 0.19 -13.60
C GLU A 84 -9.67 1.55 -13.35
N VAL A 85 -8.40 1.51 -12.96
CA VAL A 85 -7.58 2.70 -12.86
C VAL A 85 -7.47 3.36 -14.25
N THR A 86 -7.93 4.59 -14.34
CA THR A 86 -7.73 5.48 -15.48
C THR A 86 -6.70 6.57 -15.19
N LEU A 87 -6.31 7.34 -16.21
CA LEU A 87 -5.30 8.41 -16.11
C LEU A 87 -5.60 9.47 -15.05
N LYS A 88 -6.89 9.74 -14.75
CA LYS A 88 -7.27 10.70 -13.72
C LYS A 88 -6.83 10.32 -12.29
N HIS A 89 -6.60 9.04 -12.02
CA HIS A 89 -6.08 8.57 -10.72
C HIS A 89 -4.55 8.55 -10.66
N ILE A 90 -3.87 8.90 -11.76
CA ILE A 90 -2.41 8.83 -11.87
C ILE A 90 -1.81 10.19 -11.51
N HIS A 91 -1.42 10.33 -10.24
CA HIS A 91 -0.70 11.52 -9.75
C HIS A 91 0.84 11.38 -9.87
N ASN A 92 1.33 10.20 -10.26
CA ASN A 92 2.75 9.97 -10.50
C ASN A 92 2.95 9.13 -11.76
N ASP A 93 3.82 9.59 -12.65
CA ASP A 93 4.10 8.95 -13.94
C ASP A 93 4.54 7.49 -13.84
N ARG A 94 5.21 7.08 -12.76
CA ARG A 94 5.60 5.68 -12.53
C ARG A 94 4.40 4.74 -12.42
N ASN A 95 3.22 5.28 -12.09
CA ASN A 95 1.97 4.54 -11.96
C ASN A 95 1.21 4.41 -13.29
N LYS A 96 1.63 5.06 -14.39
CA LYS A 96 0.97 4.93 -15.71
C LYS A 96 0.82 3.48 -16.17
N LYS A 97 1.76 2.60 -15.82
CA LYS A 97 1.71 1.15 -16.10
C LYS A 97 0.55 0.41 -15.42
N TYR A 98 -0.11 1.03 -14.45
CA TYR A 98 -1.24 0.46 -13.72
C TYR A 98 -2.59 0.92 -14.27
N VAL A 99 -2.63 1.71 -15.35
CA VAL A 99 -3.87 1.99 -16.07
C VAL A 99 -4.48 0.67 -16.57
N GLY A 100 -5.80 0.55 -16.47
CA GLY A 100 -6.55 -0.67 -16.79
C GLY A 100 -6.49 -1.75 -15.72
N LYS A 101 -5.88 -1.49 -14.54
CA LYS A 101 -5.87 -2.44 -13.42
C LYS A 101 -7.06 -2.22 -12.50
N THR A 102 -7.62 -3.31 -12.00
CA THR A 102 -8.77 -3.30 -11.10
C THR A 102 -8.35 -3.18 -9.63
N CYS A 103 -9.32 -2.87 -8.77
CA CYS A 103 -9.14 -2.86 -7.31
C CYS A 103 -8.57 -4.21 -6.80
N ALA A 104 -9.12 -5.33 -7.31
CA ALA A 104 -8.65 -6.68 -6.98
C ALA A 104 -7.17 -6.88 -7.31
N TRP A 105 -6.75 -6.40 -8.48
CA TRP A 105 -5.36 -6.54 -8.94
C TRP A 105 -4.40 -5.76 -8.04
N LEU A 106 -4.77 -4.54 -7.65
CA LEU A 106 -3.96 -3.70 -6.77
C LEU A 106 -3.79 -4.32 -5.38
N PHE A 107 -4.88 -4.79 -4.75
CA PHE A 107 -4.80 -5.48 -3.46
C PHE A 107 -3.90 -6.72 -3.52
N LYS A 108 -4.08 -7.57 -4.54
CA LYS A 108 -3.23 -8.75 -4.76
C LYS A 108 -1.76 -8.36 -4.88
N ASN A 109 -1.44 -7.33 -5.66
CA ASN A 109 -0.06 -6.94 -5.91
C ASN A 109 0.62 -6.27 -4.70
N ILE A 110 -0.16 -5.63 -3.83
CA ILE A 110 0.31 -5.12 -2.53
C ILE A 110 0.62 -6.28 -1.58
N ASP A 111 -0.30 -7.23 -1.45
CA ASP A 111 -0.12 -8.45 -0.64
C ASP A 111 1.13 -9.22 -1.05
N GLU A 112 1.26 -9.55 -2.34
CA GLU A 112 2.44 -10.23 -2.88
C GLU A 112 3.75 -9.46 -2.59
N LYS A 113 3.71 -8.12 -2.64
CA LYS A 113 4.91 -7.33 -2.40
C LYS A 113 5.31 -7.27 -0.92
N ILE A 114 4.33 -7.26 -0.01
CA ILE A 114 4.60 -7.32 1.44
C ILE A 114 5.18 -8.69 1.81
N GLU A 115 4.61 -9.78 1.27
CA GLU A 115 5.14 -11.13 1.50
C GLU A 115 6.55 -11.31 0.95
N ASP A 116 6.82 -10.83 -0.27
CA ASP A 116 8.16 -10.85 -0.86
C ASP A 116 9.20 -10.16 0.04
N LEU A 117 8.86 -8.98 0.59
CA LEU A 117 9.74 -8.27 1.53
C LEU A 117 9.94 -9.05 2.85
N ARG A 118 8.90 -9.71 3.37
CA ARG A 118 9.00 -10.56 4.56
C ARG A 118 9.89 -11.78 4.34
N ILE A 119 9.77 -12.43 3.18
CA ILE A 119 10.61 -13.56 2.79
C ILE A 119 12.08 -13.11 2.69
N GLN A 120 12.35 -11.97 2.04
CA GLN A 120 13.69 -11.40 1.95
C GLN A 120 14.28 -11.11 3.34
N GLN A 121 13.50 -10.48 4.23
CA GLN A 121 13.92 -10.21 5.60
C GLN A 121 14.22 -11.51 6.36
N GLN A 122 13.33 -12.51 6.27
CA GLN A 122 13.47 -13.77 6.98
C GLN A 122 14.70 -14.55 6.51
N TYR A 123 14.98 -14.56 5.21
CA TYR A 123 16.13 -15.27 4.65
C TYR A 123 17.46 -14.62 5.02
N HIS A 124 17.54 -13.28 4.97
CA HIS A 124 18.78 -12.54 5.22
C HIS A 124 18.95 -12.06 6.68
N GLY A 125 17.95 -12.23 7.54
CA GLY A 125 17.93 -11.73 8.92
C GLY A 125 17.52 -10.25 9.04
N SER A 126 18.01 -9.39 8.16
CA SER A 126 17.60 -7.98 8.04
C SER A 126 17.61 -7.52 6.59
N LEU A 127 16.67 -6.64 6.24
CA LEU A 127 16.64 -5.99 4.93
C LEU A 127 17.87 -5.10 4.68
N SER A 128 18.51 -4.61 5.74
CA SER A 128 19.74 -3.80 5.63
C SER A 128 20.97 -4.60 5.19
N GLN A 129 20.94 -5.93 5.34
CA GLN A 129 22.05 -6.84 5.03
C GLN A 129 22.00 -7.35 3.59
N ILE A 130 20.98 -6.97 2.81
CA ILE A 130 20.80 -7.47 1.45
C ILE A 130 21.65 -6.63 0.49
N GLU A 131 22.82 -7.16 0.13
CA GLU A 131 23.70 -6.55 -0.87
C GLU A 131 23.02 -6.47 -2.23
N ASN A 132 23.29 -5.39 -2.98
CA ASN A 132 22.75 -5.14 -4.32
C ASN A 132 21.21 -5.06 -4.45
N SER A 133 20.47 -5.06 -3.33
CA SER A 133 19.03 -4.83 -3.34
C SER A 133 18.70 -3.36 -3.08
N ASN A 134 17.96 -2.73 -3.99
CA ASN A 134 17.50 -1.36 -3.79
C ASN A 134 16.24 -1.32 -2.92
N ILE A 135 16.40 -1.66 -1.63
CA ILE A 135 15.30 -1.72 -0.64
C ILE A 135 14.51 -0.42 -0.60
N ALA A 136 15.20 0.73 -0.62
CA ALA A 136 14.54 2.04 -0.67
C ALA A 136 13.57 2.16 -1.86
N LEU A 137 13.99 1.74 -3.06
CA LEU A 137 13.13 1.73 -4.24
C LEU A 137 11.98 0.72 -4.10
N GLN A 138 12.20 -0.44 -3.50
CA GLN A 138 11.15 -1.43 -3.27
C GLN A 138 10.03 -0.88 -2.36
N PHE A 139 10.38 -0.23 -1.25
CA PHE A 139 9.42 0.42 -0.36
C PHE A 139 8.76 1.63 -1.01
N SER A 140 9.51 2.42 -1.78
CA SER A 140 8.94 3.52 -2.55
C SER A 140 7.87 3.01 -3.53
N ASN A 141 8.17 1.95 -4.28
CA ASN A 141 7.21 1.30 -5.18
C ASN A 141 5.98 0.75 -4.44
N LEU A 142 6.16 0.21 -3.23
CA LEU A 142 5.03 -0.25 -2.42
C LEU A 142 4.13 0.93 -1.99
N LEU A 143 4.70 2.02 -1.52
CA LEU A 143 3.94 3.22 -1.17
C LEU A 143 3.19 3.79 -2.37
N TYR A 144 3.81 3.83 -3.55
CA TYR A 144 3.14 4.27 -4.78
C TYR A 144 1.91 3.44 -5.11
N LYS A 145 1.95 2.12 -4.89
CA LYS A 145 0.80 1.23 -5.09
C LYS A 145 -0.28 1.45 -4.04
N LEU A 146 0.10 1.57 -2.77
CA LEU A 146 -0.84 1.84 -1.66
C LEU A 146 -1.56 3.17 -1.89
N LYS A 147 -0.82 4.22 -2.28
CA LYS A 147 -1.39 5.52 -2.60
C LYS A 147 -2.33 5.43 -3.80
N LEU A 148 -1.91 4.82 -4.91
CA LEU A 148 -2.76 4.64 -6.09
C LEU A 148 -4.07 3.90 -5.75
N LEU A 149 -4.00 2.87 -4.92
CA LEU A 149 -5.20 2.15 -4.48
C LEU A 149 -6.10 3.07 -3.65
N ALA A 150 -5.55 3.88 -2.75
CA ALA A 150 -6.33 4.84 -1.98
C ALA A 150 -6.98 5.90 -2.88
N ASP A 151 -6.23 6.50 -3.80
CA ASP A 151 -6.72 7.49 -4.77
C ASP A 151 -7.87 6.89 -5.61
N PHE A 152 -7.71 5.65 -6.09
CA PHE A 152 -8.73 4.95 -6.86
C PHE A 152 -9.99 4.63 -6.06
N ILE A 153 -9.88 4.32 -4.77
CA ILE A 153 -11.02 4.02 -3.90
C ILE A 153 -11.80 5.30 -3.53
N VAL A 154 -11.11 6.43 -3.38
CA VAL A 154 -11.69 7.69 -2.90
C VAL A 154 -12.34 8.52 -4.02
N ASP A 155 -11.84 8.42 -5.26
CA ASP A 155 -12.53 8.91 -6.47
C ASP A 155 -13.96 8.35 -6.58
#